data_AF-A0A535EEH2-F1
#
_entry.id   AF-A0A535EEH2-F1
#
_cell.length_a   1.000
_cell.length_b   1.000
_cell.length_c   1.000
_cell.angle_alpha   90.00
_cell.angle_beta   90.00
_cell.angle_gamma   90.00
#
_symmetry.space_group_name_H-M   'P 1'
#
loop_
_entity.id
_entity.type
_entity.pdbx_description
1 polymer ?
#
loop_
_entity_poly.entity_id
_entity_poly.type
_entity_poly.pdbx_seq_one_letter_code
_entity_poly.pdbx_strand_id
1 'polypeptide(L)'
;MSTAMSDALRQAGEVELPRFTTEELTAIGAEDVSIVQRQGLPEWLGQWPDEARTAILATALRAVVARGLVRSPTPAELAAARESGRLDIEPLGDLRLILSARRAPDYVVLVLRETYVGALYGFTGPDGGPALVHEEVTPEGFHSFRLRTPENAVEALAQVADPDAGARADGPELGEPEPGSPAQIAASVTGLGPGLTRFEAVHQREAGDRRTQLTVEEVDAGVRVLTATFGVAPRPAAAREASAAGLRRCLQALLNDADDVFA
;
A
#
# COMPACT_ATOMS: atom_id res chain seq x y z
N MET A 1 -17.96 4.53 -0.78
CA MET A 1 -18.29 3.23 -0.16
C MET A 1 -19.79 3.17 0.08
N SER A 2 -20.43 2.00 -0.07
CA SER A 2 -21.87 1.82 0.20
C SER A 2 -22.11 1.56 1.69
N THR A 3 -23.33 1.79 2.18
CA THR A 3 -23.71 1.49 3.58
C THR A 3 -23.47 0.01 3.91
N ALA A 4 -23.86 -0.90 3.01
CA ALA A 4 -23.66 -2.34 3.18
C ALA A 4 -22.16 -2.73 3.31
N MET A 5 -21.28 -2.12 2.52
CA MET A 5 -19.83 -2.35 2.63
C MET A 5 -19.27 -1.78 3.94
N SER A 6 -19.80 -0.66 4.41
CA SER A 6 -19.40 -0.05 5.68
C SER A 6 -19.83 -0.90 6.88
N ASP A 7 -21.03 -1.50 6.81
CA ASP A 7 -21.51 -2.45 7.82
C ASP A 7 -20.68 -3.74 7.81
N ALA A 8 -20.39 -4.28 6.62
CA ALA A 8 -19.55 -5.46 6.47
C ALA A 8 -18.13 -5.22 7.03
N LEU A 9 -17.53 -4.07 6.71
CA LEU A 9 -16.22 -3.69 7.24
C LEU A 9 -16.23 -3.59 8.77
N ARG A 10 -17.26 -2.95 9.35
CA ARG A 10 -17.39 -2.85 10.81
C ARG A 10 -17.58 -4.20 11.49
N GLN A 11 -18.27 -5.14 10.84
CA GLN A 11 -18.53 -6.45 11.40
C GLN A 11 -17.32 -7.39 11.30
N ALA A 12 -16.61 -7.39 10.16
CA ALA A 12 -15.56 -8.34 9.87
C ALA A 12 -14.13 -7.78 10.09
N GLY A 13 -13.98 -6.46 10.19
CA GLY A 13 -12.68 -5.78 10.22
C GLY A 13 -12.02 -5.67 8.84
N GLU A 14 -12.40 -6.52 7.89
CA GLU A 14 -11.95 -6.49 6.51
C GLU A 14 -13.05 -6.86 5.50
N VAL A 15 -12.91 -6.39 4.26
CA VAL A 15 -13.73 -6.78 3.11
C VAL A 15 -12.80 -7.02 1.93
N GLU A 16 -12.89 -8.20 1.30
CA GLU A 16 -12.17 -8.45 0.05
C GLU A 16 -12.73 -7.58 -1.08
N LEU A 17 -11.82 -6.94 -1.82
CA LEU A 17 -12.14 -6.15 -3.00
C LEU A 17 -11.69 -6.92 -4.26
N PRO A 18 -12.16 -6.51 -5.46
CA PRO A 18 -11.78 -7.18 -6.70
C PRO A 18 -10.26 -7.20 -6.91
N ARG A 19 -9.77 -8.32 -7.46
CA ARG A 19 -8.36 -8.48 -7.85
C ARG A 19 -8.13 -7.99 -9.26
N PHE A 20 -6.92 -7.56 -9.55
CA PHE A 20 -6.56 -7.07 -10.87
C PHE A 20 -5.21 -7.62 -11.31
N THR A 21 -5.02 -7.79 -12.61
CA THR A 21 -3.65 -7.91 -13.16
C THR A 21 -3.07 -6.52 -13.40
N THR A 22 -1.76 -6.42 -13.53
CA THR A 22 -1.13 -5.15 -13.89
C THR A 22 -1.67 -4.60 -15.21
N GLU A 23 -1.93 -5.47 -16.20
CA GLU A 23 -2.52 -5.07 -17.48
C GLU A 23 -3.93 -4.52 -17.33
N GLU A 24 -4.75 -5.07 -16.42
CA GLU A 24 -6.10 -4.54 -16.16
C GLU A 24 -6.03 -3.14 -15.54
N LEU A 25 -5.11 -2.90 -14.59
CA LEU A 25 -4.89 -1.57 -14.02
C LEU A 25 -4.29 -0.61 -15.05
N THR A 26 -3.36 -1.08 -15.88
CA THR A 26 -2.77 -0.31 -16.97
C THR A 26 -3.79 0.12 -18.01
N ALA A 27 -4.67 -0.80 -18.42
CA ALA A 27 -5.65 -0.53 -19.47
C ALA A 27 -6.69 0.54 -19.07
N ILE A 28 -6.84 0.83 -17.77
CA ILE A 28 -7.71 1.87 -17.24
C ILE A 28 -6.94 3.12 -16.76
N GLY A 29 -5.62 3.18 -16.99
CA GLY A 29 -4.76 4.29 -16.58
C GLY A 29 -4.64 4.45 -15.06
N ALA A 30 -4.66 3.34 -14.32
CA ALA A 30 -4.55 3.36 -12.86
C ALA A 30 -3.08 3.38 -12.37
N GLU A 31 -2.09 3.09 -13.21
CA GLU A 31 -0.67 3.05 -12.85
C GLU A 31 -0.15 4.39 -12.30
N ASP A 32 -0.59 5.51 -12.89
CA ASP A 32 -0.20 6.87 -12.47
C ASP A 32 -0.67 7.24 -11.05
N VAL A 33 -1.48 6.37 -10.45
CA VAL A 33 -2.17 6.62 -9.18
C VAL A 33 -1.50 5.87 -8.01
N SER A 34 -0.62 4.88 -8.25
CA SER A 34 0.05 4.16 -7.16
C SER A 34 1.46 4.66 -6.91
N ILE A 35 1.75 4.96 -5.64
CA ILE A 35 3.13 5.25 -5.20
C ILE A 35 4.04 4.03 -5.23
N VAL A 36 3.48 2.81 -5.18
CA VAL A 36 4.22 1.52 -5.29
C VAL A 36 4.74 1.34 -6.71
N GLN A 37 3.97 1.81 -7.70
CA GLN A 37 4.24 1.63 -9.13
C GLN A 37 4.59 2.96 -9.82
N ARG A 38 5.32 3.87 -9.17
CA ARG A 38 5.78 5.15 -9.75
C ARG A 38 6.64 5.03 -11.04
N GLN A 39 6.68 3.87 -11.68
CA GLN A 39 7.47 3.56 -12.86
C GLN A 39 6.57 3.05 -14.00
N GLY A 40 5.84 3.95 -14.65
CA GLY A 40 5.25 3.76 -16.00
C GLY A 40 4.58 2.41 -16.27
N LEU A 41 4.56 2.01 -17.54
CA LEU A 41 4.21 0.63 -17.91
C LEU A 41 5.21 -0.33 -17.25
N PRO A 42 4.78 -1.50 -16.75
CA PRO A 42 5.71 -2.52 -16.27
C PRO A 42 6.79 -2.79 -17.31
N GLU A 43 8.04 -2.91 -16.88
CA GLU A 43 9.19 -3.03 -17.80
C GLU A 43 8.97 -4.13 -18.83
N TRP A 44 8.45 -5.29 -18.39
CA TRP A 44 8.14 -6.41 -19.27
C TRP A 44 7.03 -6.10 -20.28
N LEU A 45 6.06 -5.25 -19.95
CA LEU A 45 4.96 -4.87 -20.86
C LEU A 45 5.46 -3.86 -21.91
N GLY A 46 6.39 -2.97 -21.52
CA GLY A 46 7.04 -2.03 -22.42
C GLY A 46 7.94 -2.68 -23.47
N GLN A 47 8.43 -3.91 -23.21
CA GLN A 47 9.29 -4.67 -24.12
C GLN A 47 8.54 -5.27 -25.33
N TRP A 48 7.21 -5.35 -25.29
CA TRP A 48 6.43 -5.94 -26.39
C TRP A 48 6.22 -4.95 -27.54
N PRO A 49 6.17 -5.44 -28.80
CA PRO A 49 5.76 -4.64 -29.95
C PRO A 49 4.37 -4.01 -29.74
N ASP A 50 4.15 -2.83 -30.32
CA ASP A 50 2.93 -2.02 -30.12
C ASP A 50 1.63 -2.78 -30.42
N GLU A 51 1.61 -3.62 -31.46
CA GLU A 51 0.45 -4.44 -31.81
C GLU A 51 0.12 -5.47 -30.73
N ALA A 52 1.14 -6.17 -30.23
CA ALA A 52 0.99 -7.16 -29.16
C ALA A 52 0.54 -6.49 -27.86
N ARG A 53 1.17 -5.36 -27.50
CA ARG A 53 0.81 -4.55 -26.34
C ARG A 53 -0.63 -4.05 -26.42
N THR A 54 -1.06 -3.59 -27.60
CA THR A 54 -2.44 -3.17 -27.85
C THR A 54 -3.42 -4.33 -27.67
N ALA A 55 -3.09 -5.52 -28.18
CA ALA A 55 -3.94 -6.71 -28.03
C ALA A 55 -4.08 -7.15 -26.58
N ILE A 56 -2.98 -7.12 -25.81
CA ILE A 56 -2.95 -7.42 -24.37
C ILE A 56 -3.85 -6.44 -23.61
N LEU A 57 -3.60 -5.12 -23.75
CA LEU A 57 -4.35 -4.09 -23.04
C LEU A 57 -5.84 -4.05 -23.44
N ALA A 58 -6.16 -4.27 -24.72
CA ALA A 58 -7.54 -4.36 -25.16
C ALA A 58 -8.25 -5.58 -24.56
N THR A 59 -7.54 -6.69 -24.35
CA THR A 59 -8.10 -7.89 -23.70
C THR A 59 -8.33 -7.64 -22.22
N ALA A 60 -7.38 -7.01 -21.54
CA ALA A 60 -7.50 -6.62 -20.14
C ALA A 60 -8.67 -5.64 -19.94
N LEU A 61 -8.81 -4.60 -20.78
CA LEU A 61 -9.94 -3.68 -20.73
C LEU A 61 -11.29 -4.40 -20.90
N ARG A 62 -11.39 -5.34 -21.85
CA ARG A 62 -12.61 -6.14 -22.05
C ARG A 62 -12.94 -6.98 -20.81
N ALA A 63 -11.93 -7.53 -20.12
CA ALA A 63 -12.14 -8.27 -18.88
C ALA A 63 -12.72 -7.37 -17.78
N VAL A 64 -12.16 -6.16 -17.59
CA VAL A 64 -12.65 -5.18 -16.61
C VAL A 64 -14.09 -4.73 -16.93
N VAL A 65 -14.40 -4.48 -18.21
CA VAL A 65 -15.76 -4.14 -18.68
C VAL A 65 -16.72 -5.31 -18.44
N ALA A 66 -16.34 -6.53 -18.78
CA ALA A 66 -17.18 -7.72 -18.61
C ALA A 66 -17.50 -8.02 -17.14
N ARG A 67 -16.58 -7.68 -16.23
CA ARG A 67 -16.77 -7.75 -14.77
C ARG A 67 -17.67 -6.61 -14.23
N GLY A 68 -18.07 -5.65 -15.07
CA GLY A 68 -18.94 -4.53 -14.67
C GLY A 68 -18.25 -3.51 -13.76
N LEU A 69 -16.91 -3.47 -13.76
CA LEU A 69 -16.13 -2.59 -12.88
C LEU A 69 -15.93 -1.20 -13.46
N VAL A 70 -16.16 -1.05 -14.75
CA VAL A 70 -16.19 0.24 -15.45
C VAL A 70 -17.48 0.32 -16.25
N ARG A 71 -17.95 1.54 -16.51
CA ARG A 71 -19.09 1.74 -17.42
C ARG A 71 -18.68 1.32 -18.82
N SER A 72 -19.50 0.49 -19.47
CA SER A 72 -19.33 0.16 -20.87
C SER A 72 -19.39 1.43 -21.74
N PRO A 73 -18.37 1.69 -22.57
CA PRO A 73 -18.40 2.81 -23.52
C PRO A 73 -19.55 2.65 -24.51
N THR A 74 -20.22 3.75 -24.81
CA THR A 74 -21.25 3.81 -25.84
C THR A 74 -20.61 3.80 -27.25
N PRO A 75 -21.36 3.41 -28.30
CA PRO A 75 -20.85 3.49 -29.67
C PRO A 75 -20.35 4.88 -30.08
N ALA A 76 -20.99 5.94 -29.57
CA ALA A 76 -20.60 7.32 -29.83
C ALA A 76 -19.25 7.66 -29.16
N GLU A 77 -19.05 7.25 -27.91
CA GLU A 77 -17.79 7.43 -27.19
C GLU A 77 -16.64 6.67 -27.84
N LEU A 78 -16.90 5.45 -28.34
CA LEU A 78 -15.92 4.68 -29.10
C LEU A 78 -15.57 5.34 -30.44
N ALA A 79 -16.55 5.96 -31.11
CA ALA A 79 -16.29 6.71 -32.34
C ALA A 79 -15.42 7.94 -32.06
N ALA A 80 -15.76 8.72 -31.03
CA ALA A 80 -14.97 9.88 -30.60
C ALA A 80 -13.55 9.48 -30.15
N ALA A 81 -13.39 8.36 -29.45
CA ALA A 81 -12.09 7.86 -29.01
C ALA A 81 -11.19 7.43 -30.18
N ARG A 82 -11.74 6.97 -31.30
CA ARG A 82 -10.97 6.68 -32.52
C ARG A 82 -10.37 7.94 -33.15
N GLU A 83 -11.06 9.07 -33.03
CA GLU A 83 -10.59 10.35 -33.54
C GLU A 83 -9.60 11.02 -32.58
N SER A 84 -9.86 10.96 -31.27
CA SER A 84 -9.06 11.62 -30.24
C SER A 84 -7.86 10.81 -29.75
N GLY A 85 -7.86 9.49 -29.99
CA GLY A 85 -6.92 8.53 -29.42
C GLY A 85 -7.10 8.29 -27.91
N ARG A 86 -8.18 8.82 -27.31
CA ARG A 86 -8.42 8.76 -25.86
C ARG A 86 -9.84 8.32 -25.55
N LEU A 87 -9.95 7.39 -24.60
CA LEU A 87 -11.22 6.90 -24.09
C LEU A 87 -11.26 7.14 -22.58
N ASP A 88 -12.22 7.94 -22.14
CA ASP A 88 -12.44 8.16 -20.70
C ASP A 88 -13.15 6.95 -20.10
N ILE A 89 -12.49 6.31 -19.14
CA ILE A 89 -13.01 5.15 -18.44
C ILE A 89 -13.60 5.60 -17.11
N GLU A 90 -14.90 5.33 -16.93
CA GLU A 90 -15.61 5.64 -15.69
C GLU A 90 -15.61 4.41 -14.76
N PRO A 91 -14.87 4.44 -13.63
CA PRO A 91 -14.86 3.34 -12.68
C PRO A 91 -16.15 3.29 -11.86
N LEU A 92 -16.63 2.08 -11.59
CA LEU A 92 -17.85 1.80 -10.84
C LEU A 92 -17.55 1.05 -9.54
N GLY A 93 -18.51 1.06 -8.61
CA GLY A 93 -18.49 0.24 -7.39
C GLY A 93 -17.17 0.29 -6.63
N ASP A 94 -16.59 -0.89 -6.42
CA ASP A 94 -15.36 -1.09 -5.65
C ASP A 94 -14.12 -0.57 -6.37
N LEU A 95 -14.07 -0.62 -7.71
CA LEU A 95 -12.95 -0.05 -8.47
C LEU A 95 -12.86 1.46 -8.24
N ARG A 96 -14.02 2.15 -8.22
CA ARG A 96 -14.05 3.58 -7.89
C ARG A 96 -13.49 3.84 -6.50
N LEU A 97 -13.82 3.02 -5.51
CA LEU A 97 -13.27 3.14 -4.16
C LEU A 97 -11.74 2.98 -4.17
N ILE A 98 -11.22 1.91 -4.79
CA ILE A 98 -9.78 1.62 -4.88
C ILE A 98 -9.05 2.81 -5.51
N LEU A 99 -9.52 3.29 -6.67
CA LEU A 99 -8.86 4.38 -7.38
C LEU A 99 -8.94 5.71 -6.63
N SER A 100 -10.06 5.99 -5.95
CA SER A 100 -10.17 7.18 -5.10
C SER A 100 -9.17 7.15 -3.94
N ALA A 101 -9.07 6.02 -3.22
CA ALA A 101 -8.13 5.86 -2.12
C ALA A 101 -6.67 5.97 -2.59
N ARG A 102 -6.33 5.39 -3.74
CA ARG A 102 -4.99 5.50 -4.33
C ARG A 102 -4.64 6.94 -4.74
N ARG A 103 -5.60 7.69 -5.30
CA ARG A 103 -5.36 9.01 -5.90
C ARG A 103 -5.16 10.11 -4.87
N ALA A 104 -5.95 10.08 -3.81
CA ALA A 104 -5.94 11.09 -2.77
C ALA A 104 -6.07 10.43 -1.39
N PRO A 105 -5.09 9.60 -0.98
CA PRO A 105 -5.05 9.10 0.38
C PRO A 105 -4.74 10.24 1.34
N ASP A 106 -5.27 10.17 2.56
CA ASP A 106 -4.86 11.02 3.68
C ASP A 106 -3.41 10.72 4.09
N TYR A 107 -3.02 9.45 3.97
CA TYR A 107 -1.65 8.97 4.15
C TYR A 107 -1.46 7.63 3.46
N VAL A 108 -0.20 7.25 3.25
CA VAL A 108 0.13 5.96 2.65
C VAL A 108 1.26 5.28 3.40
N VAL A 109 1.15 3.96 3.58
CA VAL A 109 2.19 3.11 4.15
C VAL A 109 2.62 2.07 3.13
N LEU A 110 3.87 2.13 2.69
CA LEU A 110 4.51 1.08 1.90
C LEU A 110 5.01 -0.03 2.81
N VAL A 111 4.87 -1.28 2.38
CA VAL A 111 5.30 -2.47 3.10
C VAL A 111 6.16 -3.32 2.19
N LEU A 112 7.36 -3.65 2.64
CA LEU A 112 8.35 -4.41 1.89
C LEU A 112 8.89 -5.54 2.77
N ARG A 113 8.90 -6.77 2.28
CA ARG A 113 9.55 -7.93 2.91
C ARG A 113 9.89 -8.98 1.85
N GLU A 114 11.16 -9.24 1.59
CA GLU A 114 11.62 -10.22 0.57
C GLU A 114 10.82 -10.18 -0.75
N THR A 115 9.84 -11.08 -0.91
CA THR A 115 8.96 -11.23 -2.10
C THR A 115 7.60 -10.54 -1.95
N TYR A 116 7.29 -10.02 -0.77
CA TYR A 116 6.09 -9.28 -0.45
C TYR A 116 6.29 -7.78 -0.70
N VAL A 117 5.37 -7.22 -1.49
CA VAL A 117 5.22 -5.78 -1.68
C VAL A 117 3.76 -5.43 -1.45
N GLY A 118 3.52 -4.45 -0.59
CA GLY A 118 2.17 -3.95 -0.33
C GLY A 118 2.13 -2.45 -0.06
N ALA A 119 0.93 -1.89 -0.15
CA ALA A 119 0.64 -0.53 0.25
C ALA A 119 -0.71 -0.40 0.92
N LEU A 120 -0.77 0.47 1.93
CA LEU A 120 -2.00 0.81 2.63
C LEU A 120 -2.30 2.27 2.36
N TYR A 121 -3.43 2.53 1.73
CA TYR A 121 -3.93 3.86 1.44
C TYR A 121 -4.98 4.22 2.49
N GLY A 122 -4.59 5.03 3.46
CA GLY A 122 -5.48 5.53 4.51
C GLY A 122 -6.37 6.65 3.97
N PHE A 123 -7.66 6.59 4.27
CA PHE A 123 -8.62 7.62 3.88
C PHE A 123 -9.78 7.68 4.87
N THR A 124 -10.44 8.83 4.92
CA THR A 124 -11.69 8.99 5.66
C THR A 124 -12.86 8.43 4.85
N GLY A 125 -13.53 7.40 5.39
CA GLY A 125 -14.70 6.78 4.77
C GLY A 125 -15.91 7.72 4.73
N PRO A 126 -16.96 7.39 3.95
CA PRO A 126 -18.18 8.21 3.84
C PRO A 126 -18.92 8.41 5.17
N ASP A 127 -18.79 7.45 6.09
CA ASP A 127 -19.39 7.51 7.43
C ASP A 127 -18.54 8.35 8.41
N GLY A 128 -17.46 8.98 7.94
CA GLY A 128 -16.52 9.79 8.72
C GLY A 128 -15.49 8.99 9.53
N GLY A 129 -15.54 7.65 9.51
CA GLY A 129 -14.56 6.79 10.15
C GLY A 129 -13.33 6.51 9.27
N PRO A 130 -12.14 6.27 9.85
CA PRO A 130 -10.93 5.91 9.10
C PRO A 130 -11.07 4.52 8.48
N ALA A 131 -10.58 4.37 7.25
CA ALA A 131 -10.50 3.10 6.55
C ALA A 131 -9.22 3.04 5.71
N LEU A 132 -8.78 1.83 5.37
CA LEU A 132 -7.57 1.62 4.58
C LEU A 132 -7.89 0.69 3.40
N VAL A 133 -7.46 1.07 2.21
CA VAL A 133 -7.33 0.10 1.10
C VAL A 133 -5.92 -0.49 1.18
N HIS A 134 -5.83 -1.78 1.48
CA HIS A 134 -4.58 -2.54 1.44
C HIS A 134 -4.45 -3.23 0.06
N GLU A 135 -3.40 -2.87 -0.66
CA GLU A 135 -2.97 -3.46 -1.92
C GLU A 135 -1.76 -4.38 -1.67
N GLU A 136 -1.85 -5.62 -2.13
CA GLU A 136 -0.76 -6.60 -2.13
C GLU A 136 -0.43 -6.94 -3.59
N VAL A 137 0.85 -6.87 -3.96
CA VAL A 137 1.31 -7.11 -5.34
C VAL A 137 2.24 -8.31 -5.35
N THR A 138 1.89 -9.32 -6.15
CA THR A 138 2.75 -10.49 -6.35
C THR A 138 3.82 -10.21 -7.41
N PRO A 139 4.95 -10.95 -7.41
CA PRO A 139 5.98 -10.82 -8.44
C PRO A 139 5.47 -11.03 -9.88
N GLU A 140 4.39 -11.81 -10.05
CA GLU A 140 3.74 -12.08 -11.34
C GLU A 140 2.83 -10.94 -11.82
N GLY A 141 2.66 -9.87 -11.04
CA GLY A 141 1.82 -8.73 -11.40
C GLY A 141 0.34 -8.91 -11.05
N PHE A 142 0.01 -9.73 -10.05
CA PHE A 142 -1.34 -9.79 -9.51
C PHE A 142 -1.50 -8.84 -8.34
N HIS A 143 -2.55 -8.02 -8.39
CA HIS A 143 -2.94 -7.07 -7.37
C HIS A 143 -4.15 -7.59 -6.60
N SER A 144 -3.98 -7.82 -5.30
CA SER A 144 -5.06 -8.16 -4.39
C SER A 144 -5.40 -6.95 -3.52
N PHE A 145 -6.68 -6.60 -3.44
CA PHE A 145 -7.15 -5.46 -2.67
C PHE A 145 -8.05 -5.91 -1.53
N ARG A 146 -7.88 -5.29 -0.37
CA ARG A 146 -8.76 -5.46 0.80
C ARG A 146 -9.05 -4.11 1.42
N LEU A 147 -10.30 -3.88 1.78
CA LEU A 147 -10.67 -2.77 2.64
C LEU A 147 -10.50 -3.23 4.09
N ARG A 148 -9.85 -2.42 4.94
CA ARG A 148 -9.55 -2.77 6.34
C ARG A 148 -9.91 -1.63 7.28
N THR A 149 -10.32 -1.97 8.51
CA THR A 149 -10.28 -1.00 9.62
C THR A 149 -8.82 -0.79 10.06
N PRO A 150 -8.50 0.31 10.76
CA PRO A 150 -7.15 0.51 11.30
C PRO A 150 -6.67 -0.64 12.19
N GLU A 151 -7.55 -1.18 13.04
CA GLU A 151 -7.21 -2.27 13.96
C GLU A 151 -6.88 -3.55 13.20
N ASN A 152 -7.70 -3.92 12.21
CA ASN A 152 -7.43 -5.07 11.37
C ASN A 152 -6.18 -4.88 10.49
N ALA A 153 -5.92 -3.65 10.04
CA ALA A 153 -4.68 -3.33 9.32
C ALA A 153 -3.45 -3.55 10.20
N VAL A 154 -3.47 -3.14 11.47
CA VAL A 154 -2.37 -3.41 12.41
C VAL A 154 -2.10 -4.91 12.56
N GLU A 155 -3.15 -5.73 12.69
CA GLU A 155 -2.98 -7.19 12.78
C GLU A 155 -2.38 -7.78 11.49
N ALA A 156 -2.84 -7.32 10.32
CA ALA A 156 -2.29 -7.76 9.04
C ALA A 156 -0.81 -7.37 8.89
N LEU A 157 -0.44 -6.15 9.27
CA LEU A 157 0.95 -5.69 9.23
C LEU A 157 1.84 -6.41 10.23
N ALA A 158 1.32 -6.72 11.42
CA ALA A 158 2.05 -7.50 12.42
C ALA A 158 2.35 -8.91 11.92
N GLN A 159 1.40 -9.56 11.22
CA GLN A 159 1.61 -10.88 10.62
C GLN A 159 2.65 -10.86 9.49
N VAL A 160 2.72 -9.76 8.73
CA VAL A 160 3.79 -9.59 7.72
C VAL A 160 5.14 -9.35 8.38
N ALA A 161 5.18 -8.55 9.45
CA ALA A 161 6.39 -8.20 10.18
C ALA A 161 7.00 -9.38 10.95
N ASP A 162 6.17 -10.22 11.56
CA ASP A 162 6.58 -11.32 12.44
C ASP A 162 5.75 -12.60 12.13
N PRO A 163 5.98 -13.24 10.98
CA PRO A 163 5.15 -14.35 10.52
C PRO A 163 5.26 -15.59 11.41
N ASP A 164 6.43 -15.80 12.02
CA ASP A 164 6.73 -16.94 12.89
C ASP A 164 6.42 -16.68 14.38
N ALA A 165 5.83 -15.52 14.69
CA ALA A 165 5.50 -15.08 16.05
C ALA A 165 6.72 -15.14 17.01
N GLY A 166 7.88 -14.67 16.53
CA GLY A 166 9.15 -14.63 17.24
C GLY A 166 9.26 -13.48 18.25
N ALA A 167 8.38 -12.48 18.21
CA ALA A 167 8.41 -11.35 19.13
C ALA A 167 8.16 -11.77 20.60
N ARG A 168 9.15 -11.56 21.48
CA ARG A 168 9.13 -12.09 22.86
C ARG A 168 8.74 -11.07 23.92
N ALA A 169 9.51 -10.00 24.07
CA ALA A 169 9.36 -9.04 25.15
C ALA A 169 9.80 -7.63 24.70
N ASP A 170 9.20 -6.61 25.30
CA ASP A 170 9.60 -5.23 25.07
C ASP A 170 10.90 -4.95 25.84
N GLY A 171 11.98 -4.61 25.13
CA GLY A 171 13.28 -4.26 25.72
C GLY A 171 13.37 -2.78 26.12
N PRO A 172 14.50 -2.33 26.72
CA PRO A 172 14.81 -0.90 26.76
C PRO A 172 15.12 -0.37 25.36
N GLU A 173 15.11 0.96 25.19
CA GLU A 173 15.64 1.59 23.98
C GLU A 173 17.13 1.24 23.87
N LEU A 174 17.46 0.54 22.78
CA LEU A 174 18.81 0.33 22.32
C LEU A 174 19.17 1.64 21.60
N GLY A 175 20.18 2.36 22.10
CA GLY A 175 20.52 3.72 21.64
C GLY A 175 20.70 3.84 20.13
N GLU A 176 20.91 5.07 19.64
CA GLU A 176 20.90 5.39 18.19
C GLU A 176 21.61 4.30 17.36
N PRO A 177 20.89 3.62 16.44
CA PRO A 177 21.54 2.65 15.55
C PRO A 177 22.64 3.36 14.77
N GLU A 178 23.76 2.68 14.50
CA GLU A 178 24.85 3.29 13.72
C GLU A 178 24.26 3.90 12.43
N PRO A 179 24.55 5.17 12.13
CA PRO A 179 23.84 5.88 11.08
C PRO A 179 24.23 5.30 9.72
N GLY A 180 23.39 4.40 9.21
CA GLY A 180 23.14 4.34 7.78
C GLY A 180 22.52 5.67 7.38
N SER A 181 23.13 6.38 6.44
CA SER A 181 22.54 7.60 5.88
C SER A 181 21.11 7.31 5.40
N PRO A 182 20.17 8.26 5.48
CA PRO A 182 18.84 8.12 4.89
C PRO A 182 18.88 7.69 3.41
N ALA A 183 19.97 8.00 2.69
CA ALA A 183 20.22 7.52 1.33
C ALA A 183 20.56 6.02 1.26
N GLN A 184 21.33 5.46 2.21
CA GLN A 184 21.59 4.02 2.32
C GLN A 184 20.33 3.25 2.74
N ILE A 185 19.52 3.86 3.60
CA ILE A 185 18.25 3.31 4.03
C ILE A 185 17.22 3.38 2.88
N ALA A 186 17.16 4.46 2.10
CA ALA A 186 16.28 4.58 0.94
C ALA A 186 16.74 3.76 -0.29
N ALA A 187 18.04 3.48 -0.45
CA ALA A 187 18.56 2.67 -1.56
C ALA A 187 18.21 1.18 -1.46
N SER A 188 17.68 0.71 -0.32
CA SER A 188 17.35 -0.70 -0.06
C SER A 188 15.89 -1.08 -0.35
N VAL A 189 15.17 -0.27 -1.14
CA VAL A 189 13.82 -0.60 -1.65
C VAL A 189 13.84 -1.87 -2.52
N THR A 190 15.01 -2.23 -3.07
CA THR A 190 15.29 -3.52 -3.70
C THR A 190 16.34 -4.28 -2.87
N GLY A 191 15.97 -5.43 -2.30
CA GLY A 191 16.91 -6.31 -1.60
C GLY A 191 16.97 -6.13 -0.08
N LEU A 192 15.83 -6.14 0.60
CA LEU A 192 15.81 -6.43 2.03
C LEU A 192 16.47 -7.80 2.25
N GLY A 193 17.45 -7.87 3.15
CA GLY A 193 18.02 -9.15 3.59
C GLY A 193 16.95 -10.04 4.24
N PRO A 194 17.21 -11.35 4.37
CA PRO A 194 16.26 -12.27 4.98
C PRO A 194 15.90 -11.84 6.41
N GLY A 195 14.63 -12.00 6.78
CA GLY A 195 14.13 -11.64 8.12
C GLY A 195 13.93 -10.13 8.37
N LEU A 196 13.98 -9.30 7.32
CA LEU A 196 13.69 -7.86 7.41
C LEU A 196 12.33 -7.51 6.79
N THR A 197 11.52 -6.77 7.54
CA THR A 197 10.32 -6.10 7.03
C THR A 197 10.49 -4.60 7.18
N ARG A 198 10.15 -3.83 6.16
CA ARG A 198 10.18 -2.36 6.20
C ARG A 198 8.81 -1.79 5.92
N PHE A 199 8.45 -0.80 6.74
CA PHE A 199 7.29 0.04 6.58
C PHE A 199 7.74 1.48 6.34
N GLU A 200 7.25 2.11 5.28
CA GLU A 200 7.48 3.53 5.01
C GLU A 200 6.15 4.26 4.93
N ALA A 201 5.84 5.03 5.97
CA ALA A 201 4.64 5.85 6.04
C ALA A 201 4.94 7.29 5.60
N VAL A 202 4.04 7.86 4.80
CA VAL A 202 4.03 9.27 4.42
C VAL A 202 2.67 9.86 4.81
N HIS A 203 2.70 10.78 5.79
CA HIS A 203 1.53 11.49 6.28
C HIS A 203 1.60 12.96 5.88
N GLN A 204 0.47 13.52 5.45
CA GLN A 204 0.35 14.94 5.19
C GLN A 204 -0.03 15.68 6.47
N ARG A 205 0.81 16.61 6.93
CA ARG A 205 0.49 17.57 8.01
C ARG A 205 0.34 18.97 7.43
N GLU A 206 -0.27 19.87 8.20
CA GLU A 206 -0.42 21.28 7.82
C GLU A 206 0.93 21.95 7.49
N ALA A 207 1.99 21.61 8.24
CA ALA A 207 3.34 22.14 8.04
C ALA A 207 4.13 21.45 6.91
N GLY A 208 3.55 20.45 6.24
CA GLY A 208 4.18 19.64 5.19
C GLY A 208 4.21 18.15 5.53
N ASP A 209 4.86 17.38 4.67
CA ASP A 209 4.89 15.92 4.79
C ASP A 209 5.80 15.45 5.93
N ARG A 210 5.34 14.44 6.66
CA ARG A 210 6.13 13.65 7.60
C ARG A 210 6.30 12.25 7.04
N ARG A 211 7.56 11.79 7.00
CA ARG A 211 7.90 10.41 6.64
C ARG A 211 8.35 9.67 7.88
N THR A 212 7.69 8.56 8.21
CA THR A 212 8.10 7.68 9.29
C THR A 212 8.47 6.33 8.70
N GLN A 213 9.69 5.89 9.00
CA GLN A 213 10.15 4.56 8.66
C GLN A 213 10.17 3.69 9.91
N LEU A 214 9.63 2.48 9.77
CA LEU A 214 9.69 1.43 10.77
C LEU A 214 10.30 0.20 10.10
N THR A 215 11.39 -0.33 10.64
CA THR A 215 12.02 -1.57 10.17
C THR A 215 11.91 -2.61 11.27
N VAL A 216 11.46 -3.80 10.92
CA VAL A 216 11.36 -4.96 11.81
C VAL A 216 12.42 -5.95 11.38
N GLU A 217 13.27 -6.34 12.32
CA GLU A 217 14.37 -7.28 12.14
C GLU A 217 14.18 -8.48 13.05
N GLU A 218 14.22 -9.68 12.46
CA GLU A 218 14.32 -10.92 13.21
C GLU A 218 15.76 -11.10 13.74
N VAL A 219 15.89 -11.22 15.05
CA VAL A 219 17.16 -11.40 15.76
C VAL A 219 17.08 -12.63 16.67
N ASP A 220 18.21 -13.18 17.12
CA ASP A 220 18.22 -14.37 17.99
C ASP A 220 17.37 -14.20 19.29
N ALA A 221 17.28 -12.96 19.78
CA ALA A 221 16.50 -12.60 20.96
C ALA A 221 14.98 -12.50 20.70
N GLY A 222 14.54 -12.43 19.45
CA GLY A 222 13.14 -12.24 19.05
C GLY A 222 13.02 -11.25 17.88
N VAL A 223 12.22 -10.21 18.06
CA VAL A 223 12.02 -9.17 17.04
C VAL A 223 12.55 -7.84 17.55
N ARG A 224 13.29 -7.12 16.71
CA ARG A 224 13.75 -5.76 16.94
C ARG A 224 13.07 -4.81 15.99
N VAL A 225 12.58 -3.69 16.51
CA VAL A 225 11.96 -2.60 15.76
C VAL A 225 12.93 -1.42 15.76
N LEU A 226 13.23 -0.89 14.58
CA LEU A 226 14.00 0.32 14.37
C LEU A 226 13.10 1.38 13.75
N THR A 227 13.15 2.61 14.24
CA THR A 227 12.31 3.70 13.76
C THR A 227 13.16 4.90 13.38
N ALA A 228 12.70 5.67 12.39
CA ALA A 228 13.27 6.97 12.03
C ALA A 228 12.17 7.87 11.46
N THR A 229 12.20 9.15 11.81
CA THR A 229 11.24 10.14 11.31
C THR A 229 11.95 11.28 10.61
N PHE A 230 11.47 11.64 9.42
CA PHE A 230 12.00 12.69 8.55
C PHE A 230 10.91 13.70 8.19
N GLY A 231 11.34 14.87 7.69
CA GLY A 231 10.43 15.94 7.28
C GLY A 231 10.00 16.80 8.46
N VAL A 232 8.70 17.05 8.60
CA VAL A 232 8.15 17.82 9.72
C VAL A 232 8.33 17.06 11.04
N ALA A 233 8.78 17.76 12.08
CA ALA A 233 9.02 17.22 13.43
C ALA A 233 9.90 15.94 13.41
N PRO A 234 11.12 16.01 12.87
CA PRO A 234 11.99 14.84 12.76
C PRO A 234 12.40 14.35 14.15
N ARG A 235 12.63 13.04 14.25
CA ARG A 235 13.08 12.38 15.48
C ARG A 235 14.36 11.59 15.19
N PRO A 236 15.29 11.53 16.17
CA PRO A 236 16.42 10.62 16.08
C PRO A 236 15.96 9.18 15.83
N ALA A 237 16.83 8.38 15.20
CA ALA A 237 16.54 6.97 15.03
C ALA A 237 16.62 6.26 16.38
N ALA A 238 15.70 5.31 16.62
CA ALA A 238 15.64 4.55 17.85
C ALA A 238 15.41 3.07 17.55
N ALA A 239 15.94 2.19 18.39
CA ALA A 239 15.76 0.75 18.24
C ALA A 239 15.28 0.12 19.55
N ARG A 240 14.42 -0.90 19.46
CA ARG A 240 13.89 -1.60 20.64
C ARG A 240 13.55 -3.03 20.30
N GLU A 241 13.81 -3.96 21.22
CA GLU A 241 13.18 -5.29 21.14
C GLU A 241 11.68 -5.16 21.43
N ALA A 242 10.87 -5.91 20.69
CA ALA A 242 9.42 -5.83 20.78
C ALA A 242 8.81 -7.20 21.14
N SER A 243 7.83 -7.15 22.02
CA SER A 243 6.81 -8.19 22.15
C SER A 243 5.80 -8.09 21.01
N ALA A 244 4.98 -9.11 20.83
CA ALA A 244 3.87 -9.08 19.86
C ALA A 244 2.90 -7.91 20.10
N ALA A 245 2.70 -7.51 21.37
CA ALA A 245 1.88 -6.34 21.72
C ALA A 245 2.62 -5.02 21.45
N GLY A 246 3.93 -4.97 21.72
CA GLY A 246 4.77 -3.80 21.42
C GLY A 246 4.86 -3.52 19.92
N LEU A 247 5.02 -4.55 19.09
CA LEU A 247 5.00 -4.43 17.64
C LEU A 247 3.69 -3.85 17.13
N ARG A 248 2.54 -4.35 17.64
CA ARG A 248 1.22 -3.80 17.32
C ARG A 248 1.08 -2.33 17.70
N ARG A 249 1.57 -1.93 18.88
CA ARG A 249 1.58 -0.51 19.29
C ARG A 249 2.41 0.34 18.34
N CYS A 250 3.59 -0.13 17.94
CA CYS A 250 4.44 0.58 16.98
C CYS A 250 3.75 0.75 15.62
N LEU A 251 3.10 -0.30 15.11
CA LEU A 251 2.35 -0.26 13.85
C LEU A 251 1.11 0.63 13.96
N GLN A 252 0.41 0.61 15.08
CA GLN A 252 -0.72 1.50 15.34
C GLN A 252 -0.27 2.97 15.39
N ALA A 253 0.86 3.24 16.05
CA ALA A 253 1.47 4.55 16.12
C ALA A 253 1.92 5.05 14.73
N LEU A 254 2.44 4.14 13.90
CA LEU A 254 2.76 4.42 12.50
C LEU A 254 1.51 4.84 11.72
N LEU A 255 0.40 4.07 11.79
CA LEU A 255 -0.84 4.40 11.07
C LEU A 255 -1.51 5.70 11.56
N ASN A 256 -1.34 6.04 12.84
CA ASN A 256 -1.95 7.22 13.45
C ASN A 256 -1.06 8.48 13.38
N ASP A 257 0.10 8.41 12.74
CA ASP A 257 1.08 9.50 12.71
C ASP A 257 1.48 9.99 14.12
N ALA A 258 1.64 9.06 15.06
CA ALA A 258 2.00 9.40 16.43
C ALA A 258 3.40 10.00 16.51
N ASP A 259 3.61 10.95 17.42
CA ASP A 259 4.90 11.63 17.57
C ASP A 259 6.01 10.73 18.13
N ASP A 260 5.62 9.69 18.87
CA ASP A 260 6.48 8.66 19.42
C ASP A 260 5.89 7.28 19.07
N VAL A 261 6.68 6.47 18.37
CA VAL A 261 6.28 5.13 17.90
C VAL A 261 6.38 4.09 19.02
N PHE A 262 7.22 4.34 20.04
CA PHE A 262 7.43 3.41 21.15
C PHE A 262 6.59 3.72 22.41
N ALA A 263 5.80 4.79 22.36
CA ALA A 263 4.91 5.22 23.45
C ALA A 263 3.78 4.21 23.76
#